data_AF-A0AA46YLR2-F1
#
_entry.id   AF-A0AA46YLR2-F1
#
_cell.length_a   1.000
_cell.length_b   1.000
_cell.length_c   1.000
_cell.angle_alpha   90.00
_cell.angle_beta   90.00
_cell.angle_gamma   90.00
#
_symmetry.space_group_name_H-M   'P 1'
#
loop_
_entity.id
_entity.type
_entity.pdbx_description
1 polymer ?
#
loop_
_entity_poly.entity_id
_entity_poly.type
_entity_poly.pdbx_seq_one_letter_code
_entity_poly.pdbx_strand_id
1 'polypeptide(L)'
;MSIRALAGAAVGVTFLLALAAEAPIDANRSSDAAEASTDTEPEREVRRIELGGVRVRLDDDTRQVVTVNHKRGHRARVTAWRNRGHGWKRVRTTRHGHIGYGGLVPGPKRKQGTGTTPIGTYTMKRAFGIARAPKRAKLPFHRVHKGDYWVQDNKSRFYNQRRHKSAGGFRWWLPSSAYNSSERLRDYRGQYAWAIVIDFNRPDPVRHRGSGIFLHVNGDGATAGCVSAPRKFIRKTLAGLRPGRDPVIAIGR
;
A
#
# COMPACT_ATOMS: atom_id res chain seq x y z
N MET A 1 -34.90 -28.54 51.34
CA MET A 1 -35.85 -29.18 50.41
C MET A 1 -35.05 -29.92 49.34
N SER A 2 -35.06 -31.26 49.48
CA SER A 2 -34.56 -32.39 48.66
C SER A 2 -34.02 -32.09 47.26
N ILE A 3 -32.77 -32.43 46.89
CA ILE A 3 -32.15 -33.76 46.66
C ILE A 3 -32.99 -34.69 45.77
N ARG A 4 -32.47 -35.01 44.58
CA ARG A 4 -32.46 -36.37 44.01
C ARG A 4 -31.25 -36.58 43.10
N ALA A 5 -30.44 -37.56 43.47
CA ALA A 5 -29.38 -38.21 42.69
C ALA A 5 -29.83 -39.63 42.33
N LEU A 6 -29.26 -40.22 41.28
CA LEU A 6 -29.13 -41.65 40.91
C LEU A 6 -28.20 -41.66 39.67
N ALA A 7 -26.96 -42.15 39.62
CA ALA A 7 -26.29 -43.40 40.02
C ALA A 7 -26.39 -44.55 38.97
N GLY A 8 -25.21 -45.11 38.64
CA GLY A 8 -24.96 -46.39 37.94
C GLY A 8 -24.31 -46.23 36.54
N ALA A 9 -23.25 -46.94 36.14
CA ALA A 9 -22.44 -48.02 36.74
C ALA A 9 -21.10 -48.14 35.97
N ALA A 10 -20.10 -48.77 36.60
CA ALA A 10 -18.75 -48.99 36.10
C ALA A 10 -18.59 -50.34 35.36
N VAL A 11 -17.60 -50.44 34.46
CA VAL A 11 -16.88 -51.69 34.16
C VAL A 11 -15.41 -51.33 33.90
N GLY A 12 -14.52 -51.91 34.70
CA GLY A 12 -13.07 -51.95 34.46
C GLY A 12 -12.66 -53.36 34.02
N VAL A 13 -11.60 -53.45 33.21
CA VAL A 13 -10.79 -54.66 33.06
C VAL A 13 -9.33 -54.25 32.98
N THR A 14 -8.56 -54.80 33.92
CA THR A 14 -7.10 -54.73 34.10
C THR A 14 -6.42 -55.75 33.20
N PHE A 15 -5.21 -55.48 32.66
CA PHE A 15 -4.26 -56.57 32.37
C PHE A 15 -2.78 -56.14 32.49
N LEU A 16 -2.13 -56.84 33.42
CA LEU A 16 -0.72 -57.23 33.65
C LEU A 16 0.49 -56.35 33.28
N LEU A 17 1.31 -56.13 34.31
CA LEU A 17 2.78 -56.02 34.30
C LEU A 17 3.45 -57.40 34.10
N ALA A 18 4.59 -57.45 33.40
CA ALA A 18 5.61 -58.49 33.57
C ALA A 18 7.03 -57.92 33.30
N LEU A 19 8.01 -58.48 34.01
CA LEU A 19 9.34 -57.95 34.35
C LEU A 19 10.46 -58.13 33.31
N ALA A 20 11.39 -57.16 33.33
CA ALA A 20 12.87 -57.18 33.34
C ALA A 20 13.73 -58.10 32.43
N ALA A 21 14.72 -57.48 31.75
CA ALA A 21 16.16 -57.88 31.74
C ALA A 21 17.04 -56.81 31.00
N GLU A 22 18.09 -56.29 31.66
CA GLU A 22 19.31 -55.73 31.05
C GLU A 22 20.28 -56.91 30.75
N ALA A 23 21.23 -56.99 29.79
CA ALA A 23 22.21 -56.11 29.11
C ALA A 23 22.84 -56.91 27.91
N PRO A 24 23.97 -56.57 27.22
CA PRO A 24 24.67 -55.30 26.96
C PRO A 24 24.96 -54.98 25.45
N ILE A 25 25.37 -53.72 25.21
CA ILE A 25 26.31 -53.16 24.19
C ILE A 25 26.52 -53.93 22.87
N ASP A 26 26.20 -53.27 21.75
CA ASP A 26 27.04 -53.33 20.55
C ASP A 26 27.17 -51.95 19.88
N ALA A 27 28.38 -51.64 19.44
CA ALA A 27 28.80 -50.34 18.97
C ALA A 27 28.59 -50.18 17.45
N ASN A 28 28.51 -48.92 17.03
CA ASN A 28 28.80 -48.41 15.68
C ASN A 28 27.67 -48.42 14.62
N ARG A 29 27.03 -47.24 14.41
CA ARG A 29 27.01 -46.58 13.09
C ARG A 29 26.35 -45.19 13.09
N SER A 30 27.06 -44.29 12.41
CA SER A 30 26.62 -43.10 11.66
C SER A 30 25.79 -42.04 12.38
N SER A 31 26.48 -40.92 12.63
CA SER A 31 25.97 -39.56 12.59
C SER A 31 24.97 -39.34 11.44
N ASP A 32 23.81 -38.79 11.77
CA ASP A 32 23.10 -37.81 10.93
C ASP A 32 22.14 -37.03 11.83
N ALA A 33 22.69 -35.98 12.46
CA ALA A 33 21.86 -34.91 13.00
C ALA A 33 21.34 -34.12 11.80
N ALA A 34 20.05 -34.27 11.53
CA ALA A 34 19.35 -33.42 10.57
C ALA A 34 19.38 -31.97 11.08
N GLU A 35 20.32 -31.18 10.55
CA GLU A 35 20.30 -29.73 10.68
C GLU A 35 19.05 -29.21 9.97
N ALA A 36 18.11 -28.70 10.77
CA ALA A 36 16.99 -27.93 10.26
C ALA A 36 17.53 -26.67 9.57
N SER A 37 17.56 -26.68 8.24
CA SER A 37 17.87 -25.51 7.42
C SER A 37 16.80 -24.44 7.65
N THR A 38 17.11 -23.45 8.50
CA THR A 38 16.37 -22.19 8.53
C THR A 38 16.76 -21.39 7.30
N ASP A 39 16.08 -21.69 6.19
CA ASP A 39 16.16 -20.94 4.94
C ASP A 39 15.57 -19.54 5.20
N THR A 40 16.38 -18.67 5.77
CA THR A 40 16.04 -17.27 5.99
C THR A 40 16.40 -16.57 4.68
N GLU A 41 15.39 -16.32 3.83
CA GLU A 41 15.58 -15.45 2.67
C GLU A 41 16.35 -14.19 3.14
N PRO A 42 17.46 -13.81 2.47
CA PRO A 42 18.24 -12.66 2.90
C PRO A 42 17.34 -11.43 2.95
N GLU A 43 17.29 -10.78 4.12
CA GLU A 43 16.48 -9.59 4.33
C GLU A 43 16.92 -8.53 3.30
N ARG A 44 16.02 -8.20 2.36
CA ARG A 44 16.33 -7.29 1.24
C ARG A 44 16.98 -6.01 1.76
N GLU A 45 18.19 -5.70 1.27
CA GLU A 45 18.93 -4.53 1.76
C GLU A 45 18.20 -3.24 1.34
N VAL A 46 17.65 -2.53 2.32
CA VAL A 46 16.93 -1.29 2.08
C VAL A 46 17.90 -0.12 2.03
N ARG A 47 18.17 0.39 0.82
CA ARG A 47 19.08 1.52 0.63
C ARG A 47 18.34 2.86 0.77
N ARG A 48 18.98 3.85 1.39
CA ARG A 48 18.46 5.22 1.51
C ARG A 48 19.33 6.18 0.72
N ILE A 49 18.71 6.90 -0.20
CA ILE A 49 19.39 7.93 -1.01
C ILE A 49 18.62 9.25 -0.97
N GLU A 50 19.20 10.29 -1.55
CA GLU A 50 18.51 11.56 -1.79
C GLU A 50 18.37 11.85 -3.28
N LEU A 51 17.15 12.17 -3.73
CA LEU A 51 16.88 12.56 -5.12
C LEU A 51 16.13 13.88 -5.19
N GLY A 52 16.86 14.95 -5.51
CA GLY A 52 16.31 16.30 -5.64
C GLY A 52 15.79 16.86 -4.31
N GLY A 53 16.54 16.66 -3.23
CA GLY A 53 16.19 17.13 -1.89
C GLY A 53 15.07 16.33 -1.24
N VAL A 54 14.93 15.04 -1.56
CA VAL A 54 13.92 14.16 -0.95
C VAL A 54 14.58 12.82 -0.64
N ARG A 55 14.48 12.39 0.61
CA ARG A 55 14.93 11.06 1.05
C ARG A 55 14.06 9.98 0.40
N VAL A 56 14.70 9.02 -0.24
CA VAL A 56 14.06 7.90 -0.93
C VAL A 56 14.54 6.60 -0.29
N ARG A 57 13.58 5.73 0.04
CA ARG A 57 13.84 4.34 0.42
C ARG A 57 13.76 3.46 -0.83
N LEU A 58 14.82 2.76 -1.15
CA LEU A 58 14.90 1.89 -2.33
C LEU A 58 15.00 0.43 -1.88
N ASP A 59 14.29 -0.42 -2.60
CA ASP A 59 14.55 -1.86 -2.62
C ASP A 59 15.48 -2.16 -3.83
N ASP A 60 16.18 -3.29 -3.85
CA ASP A 60 17.24 -3.59 -4.83
C ASP A 60 16.81 -3.52 -6.30
N ASP A 61 15.54 -3.80 -6.61
CA ASP A 61 14.97 -3.75 -7.96
C ASP A 61 14.37 -2.39 -8.34
N THR A 62 14.41 -1.42 -7.41
CA THR A 62 13.85 -0.08 -7.65
C THR A 62 14.66 0.62 -8.72
N ARG A 63 14.05 0.86 -9.89
CA ARG A 63 14.66 1.55 -11.03
C ARG A 63 13.86 2.78 -11.48
N GLN A 64 12.73 3.06 -10.84
CA GLN A 64 11.87 4.20 -11.17
C GLN A 64 11.39 4.91 -9.89
N VAL A 65 11.69 6.21 -9.78
CA VAL A 65 11.29 7.02 -8.61
C VAL A 65 10.56 8.26 -9.09
N VAL A 66 9.50 8.65 -8.40
CA VAL A 66 8.94 10.00 -8.47
C VAL A 66 9.22 10.70 -7.14
N THR A 67 9.94 11.82 -7.12
CA THR A 67 10.08 12.62 -5.90
C THR A 67 9.13 13.80 -5.89
N VAL A 68 8.61 14.11 -4.72
CA VAL A 68 7.72 15.23 -4.43
C VAL A 68 8.39 16.05 -3.33
N ASN A 69 9.06 17.13 -3.75
CA ASN A 69 9.75 18.04 -2.85
C ASN A 69 8.83 19.24 -2.57
N HIS A 70 8.31 19.30 -1.34
CA HIS A 70 7.48 20.41 -0.87
C HIS A 70 8.27 21.72 -0.85
N LYS A 71 7.62 22.82 -1.24
CA LYS A 71 8.25 24.14 -1.28
C LYS A 71 7.58 25.11 -0.32
N ARG A 72 6.49 25.75 -0.74
CA ARG A 72 5.77 26.74 0.08
C ARG A 72 4.28 26.51 -0.03
N GLY A 73 3.57 26.65 1.09
CA GLY A 73 2.14 26.37 1.16
C GLY A 73 1.85 24.96 0.67
N HIS A 74 0.96 24.82 -0.32
CA HIS A 74 0.66 23.53 -0.95
C HIS A 74 1.44 23.28 -2.24
N ARG A 75 2.43 24.10 -2.62
CA ARG A 75 3.23 23.93 -3.85
C ARG A 75 4.37 22.94 -3.64
N ALA A 76 4.66 22.14 -4.65
CA ALA A 76 5.72 21.15 -4.67
C ALA A 76 6.38 21.03 -6.05
N ARG A 77 7.65 20.64 -6.04
CA ARG A 77 8.37 20.19 -7.24
C ARG A 77 8.22 18.69 -7.37
N VAL A 78 7.70 18.23 -8.51
CA VAL A 78 7.54 16.79 -8.79
C VAL A 78 8.52 16.37 -9.88
N THR A 79 9.32 15.35 -9.61
CA THR A 79 10.39 14.90 -10.51
C THR A 79 10.34 13.40 -10.71
N ALA A 80 10.38 12.95 -11.97
CA ALA A 80 10.50 11.54 -12.32
C ALA A 80 11.97 11.21 -12.64
N TRP A 81 12.47 10.15 -12.02
CA TRP A 81 13.83 9.65 -12.09
C TRP A 81 13.84 8.21 -12.60
N ARG A 82 14.95 7.83 -13.24
CA ARG A 82 15.19 6.44 -13.64
C ARG A 82 16.64 6.07 -13.41
N ASN A 83 16.85 4.83 -12.98
CA ASN A 83 18.16 4.19 -12.98
C ASN A 83 18.18 3.11 -14.08
N ARG A 84 19.18 3.15 -14.96
CA ARG A 84 19.38 2.16 -16.03
C ARG A 84 20.70 1.37 -15.88
N GLY A 85 21.29 1.36 -14.69
CA GLY A 85 22.58 0.70 -14.40
C GLY A 85 23.73 1.67 -14.11
N HIS A 86 23.62 2.93 -14.56
CA HIS A 86 24.68 3.95 -14.39
C HIS A 86 24.22 5.12 -13.52
N GLY A 87 23.47 4.81 -12.44
CA GLY A 87 22.95 5.80 -11.51
C GLY A 87 21.62 6.46 -11.91
N TRP A 88 21.11 7.32 -11.02
CA TRP A 88 19.80 7.95 -11.14
C TRP A 88 19.84 9.18 -12.04
N LYS A 89 19.07 9.15 -13.13
CA LYS A 89 18.92 10.28 -14.07
C LYS A 89 17.52 10.89 -13.97
N ARG A 90 17.46 12.21 -13.92
CA ARG A 90 16.21 12.97 -13.99
C ARG A 90 15.64 12.88 -15.41
N VAL A 91 14.47 12.27 -15.54
CA VAL A 91 13.78 12.13 -16.83
C VAL A 91 12.86 13.32 -17.10
N ARG A 92 12.27 13.90 -16.04
CA ARG A 92 11.41 15.08 -16.15
C ARG A 92 11.13 15.69 -14.79
N THR A 93 10.89 16.99 -14.77
CA THR A 93 10.48 17.73 -13.57
C THR A 93 9.38 18.74 -13.88
N THR A 94 8.64 19.15 -12.87
CA THR A 94 7.70 20.28 -12.91
C THR A 94 7.72 21.02 -11.58
N ARG A 95 7.56 22.35 -11.63
CA ARG A 95 7.40 23.22 -10.44
C ARG A 95 5.93 23.43 -10.07
N HIS A 96 4.99 22.92 -10.87
CA HIS A 96 3.56 23.17 -10.73
C HIS A 96 2.82 21.97 -10.14
N GLY A 97 3.45 21.24 -9.21
CA GLY A 97 2.79 20.18 -8.47
C GLY A 97 2.22 20.69 -7.17
N HIS A 98 1.11 20.12 -6.69
CA HIS A 98 0.52 20.48 -5.40
C HIS A 98 0.44 19.28 -4.45
N ILE A 99 0.42 19.59 -3.16
CA ILE A 99 0.14 18.66 -2.07
C ILE A 99 -1.18 19.05 -1.38
N GLY A 100 -1.52 18.34 -0.32
CA GLY A 100 -2.70 18.59 0.49
C GLY A 100 -2.72 19.96 1.17
N TYR A 101 -3.91 20.52 1.37
CA TYR A 101 -4.10 21.81 2.06
C TYR A 101 -3.57 21.80 3.51
N GLY A 102 -3.54 20.63 4.15
CA GLY A 102 -2.99 20.45 5.50
C GLY A 102 -1.46 20.35 5.53
N GLY A 103 -0.78 20.45 4.38
CA GLY A 103 0.68 20.33 4.29
C GLY A 103 1.17 18.88 4.39
N LEU A 104 2.36 18.70 4.95
CA LEU A 104 3.01 17.40 5.09
C LEU A 104 2.93 16.86 6.51
N VAL A 105 2.76 15.54 6.65
CA VAL A 105 2.84 14.85 7.96
C VAL A 105 3.59 13.52 7.79
N PRO A 106 4.37 13.05 8.78
CA PRO A 106 4.90 11.69 8.76
C PRO A 106 3.79 10.66 8.52
N GLY A 107 3.97 9.75 7.56
CA GLY A 107 2.97 8.76 7.18
C GLY A 107 2.30 8.02 8.37
N PRO A 108 3.07 7.49 9.34
CA PRO A 108 2.51 6.83 10.52
C PRO A 108 1.64 7.72 11.40
N LYS A 109 1.86 9.04 11.37
CA LYS A 109 1.14 10.05 12.18
C LYS A 109 -0.04 10.68 11.45
N ARG A 110 -0.26 10.36 10.16
CA ARG A 110 -1.36 10.91 9.39
C ARG A 110 -2.71 10.44 9.93
N LYS A 111 -3.72 11.31 9.87
CA LYS A 111 -5.12 11.01 10.21
C LYS A 111 -6.03 11.31 9.01
N GLN A 112 -7.11 10.55 8.86
CA GLN A 112 -8.11 10.78 7.81
C GLN A 112 -8.80 12.13 8.01
N GLY A 113 -9.08 12.83 6.91
CA GLY A 113 -9.79 14.11 6.94
C GLY A 113 -8.93 15.33 7.27
N THR A 114 -7.64 15.17 7.58
CA THR A 114 -6.76 16.31 7.93
C THR A 114 -6.18 17.04 6.72
N GLY A 115 -6.47 16.60 5.49
CA GLY A 115 -5.96 17.24 4.28
C GLY A 115 -4.44 17.15 4.08
N THR A 116 -3.73 16.36 4.87
CA THR A 116 -2.27 16.27 4.84
C THR A 116 -1.80 15.22 3.82
N THR A 117 -0.66 15.48 3.19
CA THR A 117 0.05 14.51 2.34
C THR A 117 1.08 13.75 3.17
N PRO A 118 1.13 12.40 3.11
CA PRO A 118 2.03 11.62 3.94
C PRO A 118 3.48 11.67 3.42
N ILE A 119 4.41 12.10 4.27
CA ILE A 119 5.86 11.96 4.07
C ILE A 119 6.20 10.47 4.08
N GLY A 120 7.08 10.04 3.19
CA GLY A 120 7.55 8.66 3.10
C GLY A 120 7.84 8.24 1.65
N THR A 121 8.27 6.98 1.48
CA THR A 121 8.40 6.34 0.18
C THR A 121 7.37 5.23 0.06
N TYR A 122 6.58 5.25 -1.02
CA TYR A 122 5.44 4.35 -1.25
C TYR A 122 5.51 3.75 -2.64
N THR A 123 5.10 2.50 -2.81
CA THR A 123 5.04 1.88 -4.12
C THR A 123 3.91 2.49 -4.97
N MET A 124 4.06 2.37 -6.29
CA MET A 124 3.08 2.80 -7.30
C MET A 124 2.71 1.62 -8.20
N LYS A 125 2.01 0.64 -7.63
CA LYS A 125 1.78 -0.66 -8.31
C LYS A 125 0.65 -0.64 -9.33
N ARG A 126 -0.27 0.33 -9.28
CA ARG A 126 -1.48 0.38 -10.11
C ARG A 126 -1.93 1.80 -10.39
N ALA A 127 -2.72 1.96 -11.44
CA ALA A 127 -3.29 3.22 -11.86
C ALA A 127 -4.76 3.09 -12.22
N PHE A 128 -5.45 4.22 -12.31
CA PHE A 128 -6.82 4.28 -12.80
C PHE A 128 -7.06 5.59 -13.55
N GLY A 129 -8.19 5.69 -14.24
CA GLY A 129 -8.60 6.95 -14.81
C GLY A 129 -9.91 6.88 -15.57
N ILE A 130 -10.54 8.04 -15.73
CA ILE A 130 -11.73 8.23 -16.56
C ILE A 130 -11.35 8.18 -18.05
N ALA A 131 -10.19 8.74 -18.40
CA ALA A 131 -9.63 8.60 -19.73
C ALA A 131 -9.03 7.19 -19.91
N ARG A 132 -8.94 6.73 -21.17
CA ARG A 132 -8.23 5.50 -21.50
C ARG A 132 -6.76 5.61 -21.08
N ALA A 133 -6.15 4.49 -20.69
CA ALA A 133 -4.73 4.44 -20.41
C ALA A 133 -3.91 4.93 -21.62
N PRO A 134 -2.80 5.66 -21.41
CA PRO A 134 -1.87 5.95 -22.50
C PRO A 134 -1.41 4.63 -23.16
N LYS A 135 -1.33 4.57 -24.50
CA LYS A 135 -0.98 3.35 -25.25
C LYS A 135 0.28 2.61 -24.73
N ARG A 136 1.26 3.34 -24.18
CA ARG A 136 2.53 2.79 -23.66
C ARG A 136 2.51 2.45 -22.16
N ALA A 137 1.42 2.71 -21.45
CA ALA A 137 1.30 2.40 -20.03
C ALA A 137 1.31 0.89 -19.83
N LYS A 138 2.04 0.43 -18.81
CA LYS A 138 2.20 -0.99 -18.49
C LYS A 138 1.80 -1.35 -17.06
N LEU A 139 1.53 -0.34 -16.21
CA LEU A 139 0.92 -0.61 -14.91
C LEU A 139 -0.50 -1.16 -15.11
N PRO A 140 -0.95 -2.10 -14.26
CA PRO A 140 -2.37 -2.44 -14.17
C PRO A 140 -3.22 -1.17 -14.09
N PHE A 141 -4.17 -1.03 -15.01
CA PHE A 141 -4.95 0.19 -15.17
C PHE A 141 -6.44 -0.12 -15.12
N HIS A 142 -7.13 0.48 -14.16
CA HIS A 142 -8.59 0.41 -14.07
C HIS A 142 -9.24 1.60 -14.77
N ARG A 143 -10.08 1.34 -15.79
CA ARG A 143 -10.91 2.40 -16.36
C ARG A 143 -12.06 2.69 -15.41
N VAL A 144 -12.19 3.93 -14.97
CA VAL A 144 -13.24 4.33 -14.03
C VAL A 144 -14.60 4.27 -14.73
N HIS A 145 -15.58 3.63 -14.11
CA HIS A 145 -16.97 3.52 -14.55
C HIS A 145 -17.92 4.20 -13.56
N LYS A 146 -19.19 4.41 -13.96
CA LYS A 146 -20.24 4.93 -13.06
C LYS A 146 -20.43 3.93 -11.94
N GLY A 147 -20.31 4.38 -10.68
CA GLY A 147 -20.45 3.51 -9.52
C GLY A 147 -19.13 2.98 -8.94
N ASP A 148 -17.97 3.37 -9.50
CA ASP A 148 -16.67 3.13 -8.87
C ASP A 148 -16.40 4.13 -7.74
N TYR A 149 -16.01 3.58 -6.59
CA TYR A 149 -15.61 4.34 -5.41
C TYR A 149 -14.20 3.94 -4.97
N TRP A 150 -13.50 4.88 -4.33
CA TRP A 150 -12.44 4.54 -3.38
C TRP A 150 -13.01 4.54 -1.97
N VAL A 151 -12.99 3.39 -1.31
CA VAL A 151 -13.61 3.22 -0.01
C VAL A 151 -12.79 3.94 1.06
N GLN A 152 -13.37 4.97 1.66
CA GLN A 152 -12.80 5.70 2.80
C GLN A 152 -13.56 5.45 4.11
N ASP A 153 -14.54 4.56 4.06
CA ASP A 153 -15.37 4.18 5.21
C ASP A 153 -14.55 3.34 6.21
N ASN A 154 -14.25 3.90 7.39
CA ASN A 154 -13.50 3.21 8.44
C ASN A 154 -14.25 2.01 9.04
N LYS A 155 -15.55 1.84 8.79
CA LYS A 155 -16.31 0.64 9.20
C LYS A 155 -16.33 -0.45 8.12
N SER A 156 -15.83 -0.17 6.92
CA SER A 156 -15.81 -1.16 5.84
C SER A 156 -14.63 -2.13 5.95
N ARG A 157 -14.84 -3.39 5.60
CA ARG A 157 -13.77 -4.36 5.34
C ARG A 157 -12.94 -4.05 4.09
N PHE A 158 -13.44 -3.17 3.22
CA PHE A 158 -12.77 -2.75 1.99
C PHE A 158 -12.09 -1.38 2.13
N TYR A 159 -11.86 -0.93 3.37
CA TYR A 159 -11.22 0.35 3.65
C TYR A 159 -9.91 0.51 2.86
N ASN A 160 -9.74 1.69 2.26
CA ASN A 160 -8.63 2.05 1.38
C ASN A 160 -8.50 1.17 0.12
N GLN A 161 -9.60 0.67 -0.44
CA GLN A 161 -9.63 -0.10 -1.69
C GLN A 161 -10.62 0.47 -2.70
N ARG A 162 -10.37 0.27 -4.00
CA ARG A 162 -11.37 0.56 -5.04
C ARG A 162 -12.47 -0.49 -4.98
N ARG A 163 -13.73 -0.07 -4.97
CA ARG A 163 -14.88 -0.97 -5.03
C ARG A 163 -16.03 -0.36 -5.84
N HIS A 164 -16.72 -1.19 -6.59
CA HIS A 164 -17.94 -0.79 -7.28
C HIS A 164 -19.14 -0.89 -6.32
N LYS A 165 -20.06 0.08 -6.36
CA LYS A 165 -21.20 0.12 -5.43
C LYS A 165 -22.10 -1.12 -5.50
N SER A 166 -22.27 -1.72 -6.67
CA SER A 166 -23.07 -2.95 -6.83
C SER A 166 -22.46 -4.17 -6.14
N ALA A 167 -21.16 -4.16 -5.85
CA ALA A 167 -20.51 -5.22 -5.09
C ALA A 167 -20.75 -5.12 -3.57
N GLY A 168 -21.41 -4.06 -3.09
CA GLY A 168 -21.80 -3.90 -1.68
C GLY A 168 -20.63 -3.86 -0.69
N GLY A 169 -20.93 -4.01 0.61
CA GLY A 169 -19.92 -4.14 1.69
C GLY A 169 -19.17 -2.86 2.10
N PHE A 170 -19.68 -1.71 1.67
CA PHE A 170 -19.33 -0.40 2.21
C PHE A 170 -20.53 0.54 2.06
N ARG A 171 -20.63 1.56 2.91
CA ARG A 171 -21.80 2.46 2.97
C ARG A 171 -21.68 3.56 1.89
N TRP A 172 -21.83 3.18 0.63
CA TRP A 172 -21.67 4.07 -0.53
C TRP A 172 -22.71 5.20 -0.60
N TRP A 173 -23.83 5.06 0.12
CA TRP A 173 -24.93 6.02 0.18
C TRP A 173 -24.72 7.15 1.21
N LEU A 174 -23.64 7.10 2.01
CA LEU A 174 -23.33 8.18 2.94
C LEU A 174 -23.21 9.52 2.18
N PRO A 175 -23.72 10.63 2.75
CA PRO A 175 -23.57 11.95 2.16
C PRO A 175 -22.08 12.32 2.11
N SER A 176 -21.68 13.12 1.12
CA SER A 176 -20.26 13.49 0.93
C SER A 176 -19.66 14.21 2.14
N SER A 177 -20.46 14.92 2.91
CA SER A 177 -20.07 15.60 4.16
C SER A 177 -19.78 14.63 5.33
N ALA A 178 -20.22 13.38 5.26
CA ALA A 178 -19.97 12.42 6.32
C ALA A 178 -18.49 12.04 6.38
N TYR A 179 -17.92 11.96 7.58
CA TYR A 179 -16.52 11.59 7.81
C TYR A 179 -16.10 10.23 7.18
N ASN A 180 -17.04 9.30 7.07
CA ASN A 180 -16.83 7.98 6.47
C ASN A 180 -17.33 7.89 5.00
N SER A 181 -17.66 9.01 4.37
CA SER A 181 -18.09 9.02 2.98
C SER A 181 -16.96 8.48 2.09
N SER A 182 -17.33 7.61 1.15
CA SER A 182 -16.37 7.04 0.21
C SER A 182 -16.32 7.87 -1.06
N GLU A 183 -15.15 7.97 -1.65
CA GLU A 183 -14.88 8.90 -2.74
C GLU A 183 -15.42 8.36 -4.07
N ARG A 184 -16.34 9.11 -4.69
CA ARG A 184 -16.92 8.79 -6.00
C ARG A 184 -15.93 9.17 -7.09
N LEU A 185 -15.26 8.20 -7.70
CA LEU A 185 -14.16 8.46 -8.64
C LEU A 185 -14.60 9.23 -9.90
N ARG A 186 -15.88 9.16 -10.25
CA ARG A 186 -16.48 9.83 -11.43
C ARG A 186 -16.63 11.33 -11.26
N ASP A 187 -16.66 11.83 -10.03
CA ASP A 187 -16.96 13.24 -9.73
C ASP A 187 -15.74 14.14 -10.06
N TYR A 188 -14.55 13.55 -10.14
CA TYR A 188 -13.28 14.25 -10.40
C TYR A 188 -12.82 14.12 -11.87
N ARG A 189 -13.68 14.56 -12.81
CA ARG A 189 -13.49 14.33 -14.27
C ARG A 189 -12.15 14.81 -14.81
N GLY A 190 -11.66 15.96 -14.34
CA GLY A 190 -10.37 16.52 -14.75
C GLY A 190 -9.19 15.86 -14.05
N GLN A 191 -9.24 15.87 -12.71
CA GLN A 191 -8.18 15.40 -11.82
C GLN A 191 -7.89 13.91 -12.04
N TYR A 192 -8.94 13.09 -12.21
CA TYR A 192 -8.85 11.65 -12.46
C TYR A 192 -8.99 11.28 -13.93
N ALA A 193 -8.64 12.18 -14.83
CA ALA A 193 -8.34 11.76 -16.19
C ALA A 193 -7.29 10.64 -16.18
N TRP A 194 -6.24 10.78 -15.35
CA TRP A 194 -5.32 9.71 -14.95
C TRP A 194 -4.86 9.92 -13.51
N ALA A 195 -4.84 8.84 -12.73
CA ALA A 195 -4.31 8.81 -11.38
C ALA A 195 -3.47 7.54 -11.18
N ILE A 196 -2.36 7.67 -10.45
CA ILE A 196 -1.52 6.56 -10.03
C ILE A 196 -1.73 6.38 -8.53
N VAL A 197 -1.99 5.15 -8.09
CA VAL A 197 -2.18 4.86 -6.69
C VAL A 197 -0.85 4.99 -5.95
N ILE A 198 -0.84 5.83 -4.91
CA ILE A 198 0.24 5.87 -3.94
C ILE A 198 -0.15 4.87 -2.87
N ASP A 199 0.61 3.78 -2.73
CA ASP A 199 0.28 2.68 -1.79
C ASP A 199 0.53 3.08 -0.31
N PHE A 200 0.14 4.29 0.08
CA PHE A 200 0.07 4.73 1.47
C PHE A 200 -1.06 3.99 2.20
N ASN A 201 -0.73 3.47 3.39
CA ASN A 201 -1.66 2.72 4.24
C ASN A 201 -2.27 1.50 3.52
N ARG A 202 -1.44 0.78 2.74
CA ARG A 202 -1.77 -0.41 1.95
C ARG A 202 -0.57 -1.38 1.98
N PRO A 203 -0.79 -2.70 1.75
CA PRO A 203 -2.06 -3.36 1.50
C PRO A 203 -2.92 -3.55 2.76
N ASP A 204 -2.31 -3.48 3.95
CA ASP A 204 -2.96 -3.67 5.24
C ASP A 204 -3.25 -2.31 5.90
N PRO A 205 -4.47 -1.76 5.71
CA PRO A 205 -4.74 -0.40 6.13
C PRO A 205 -5.02 -0.35 7.63
N VAL A 206 -4.37 0.60 8.31
CA VAL A 206 -4.78 1.01 9.65
C VAL A 206 -5.93 2.00 9.53
N ARG A 207 -7.04 1.70 10.20
CA ARG A 207 -8.24 2.54 10.23
C ARG A 207 -7.89 3.93 10.78
N HIS A 208 -8.63 4.94 10.35
CA HIS A 208 -8.48 6.35 10.71
C HIS A 208 -7.16 7.02 10.29
N ARG A 209 -6.18 6.29 9.75
CA ARG A 209 -4.93 6.85 9.19
C ARG A 209 -5.15 7.50 7.81
N GLY A 210 -6.25 7.16 7.17
CA GLY A 210 -6.72 7.70 5.91
C GLY A 210 -6.42 6.81 4.71
N SER A 211 -7.07 7.17 3.61
CA SER A 211 -7.16 6.39 2.38
C SER A 211 -7.08 7.31 1.16
N GLY A 212 -6.98 6.72 -0.03
CA GLY A 212 -7.23 7.44 -1.28
C GLY A 212 -6.18 8.49 -1.60
N ILE A 213 -4.90 8.16 -1.37
CA ILE A 213 -3.79 9.04 -1.73
C ILE A 213 -3.30 8.66 -3.12
N PHE A 214 -3.32 9.62 -4.04
CA PHE A 214 -2.99 9.40 -5.44
C PHE A 214 -2.01 10.45 -5.97
N LEU A 215 -1.30 10.11 -7.05
CA LEU A 215 -0.64 11.06 -7.92
C LEU A 215 -1.55 11.32 -9.14
N HIS A 216 -2.16 12.50 -9.25
CA HIS A 216 -3.20 12.78 -10.25
C HIS A 216 -3.03 14.13 -10.97
N VAL A 217 -3.89 14.42 -11.94
CA VAL A 217 -3.84 15.68 -12.70
C VAL A 217 -4.27 16.86 -11.82
N ASN A 218 -3.59 18.01 -11.95
CA ASN A 218 -3.99 19.24 -11.26
C ASN A 218 -5.49 19.56 -11.41
N GLY A 219 -6.10 19.98 -10.30
CA GLY A 219 -7.22 20.91 -10.31
C GLY A 219 -6.72 22.32 -10.00
N ASP A 220 -7.60 23.19 -9.49
CA ASP A 220 -7.31 24.63 -9.38
C ASP A 220 -6.43 25.00 -8.16
N GLY A 221 -6.34 24.12 -7.16
CA GLY A 221 -5.67 24.43 -5.89
C GLY A 221 -5.00 23.24 -5.21
N ALA A 222 -4.83 23.37 -3.89
CA ALA A 222 -4.37 22.30 -3.03
C ALA A 222 -5.26 21.05 -3.16
N THR A 223 -4.70 19.88 -2.85
CA THR A 223 -5.47 18.63 -2.79
C THR A 223 -6.04 18.40 -1.38
N ALA A 224 -6.79 17.32 -1.18
CA ALA A 224 -7.18 16.84 0.16
C ALA A 224 -6.15 15.86 0.78
N GLY A 225 -4.92 15.81 0.25
CA GLY A 225 -3.83 14.94 0.71
C GLY A 225 -3.10 14.19 -0.41
N CYS A 226 -3.69 14.14 -1.60
CA CYS A 226 -3.03 13.64 -2.81
C CYS A 226 -1.83 14.50 -3.23
N VAL A 227 -1.07 14.00 -4.20
CA VAL A 227 -0.12 14.79 -4.97
C VAL A 227 -0.73 15.05 -6.34
N SER A 228 -0.73 16.29 -6.80
CA SER A 228 -1.13 16.63 -8.16
C SER A 228 0.02 17.21 -8.96
N ALA A 229 -0.01 16.99 -10.29
CA ALA A 229 0.92 17.63 -11.22
C ALA A 229 0.24 17.90 -12.58
N PRO A 230 0.84 18.72 -13.47
CA PRO A 230 0.22 19.06 -14.74
C PRO A 230 -0.13 17.82 -15.57
N ARG A 231 -1.21 17.89 -16.34
CA ARG A 231 -1.74 16.79 -17.16
C ARG A 231 -0.67 16.10 -18.01
N LYS A 232 0.19 16.89 -18.69
CA LYS A 232 1.32 16.38 -19.49
C LYS A 232 2.33 15.62 -18.62
N PHE A 233 2.59 16.09 -17.39
CA PHE A 233 3.43 15.41 -16.40
C PHE A 233 2.87 14.02 -16.11
N ILE A 234 1.66 13.94 -15.58
CA ILE A 234 1.00 12.69 -15.18
C ILE A 234 0.94 11.70 -16.35
N ARG A 235 0.46 12.14 -17.52
CA ARG A 235 0.30 11.28 -18.70
C ARG A 235 1.60 10.58 -19.11
N LYS A 236 2.74 11.30 -19.22
CA LYS A 236 4.00 10.63 -19.58
C LYS A 236 4.64 9.88 -18.41
N THR A 237 4.29 10.20 -17.15
CA THR A 237 4.79 9.44 -15.99
C THR A 237 4.16 8.07 -16.05
N LEU A 238 2.83 8.02 -16.12
CA LEU A 238 2.07 6.78 -16.27
C LEU A 238 2.51 5.95 -17.49
N ALA A 239 2.66 6.58 -18.66
CA ALA A 239 3.15 5.88 -19.85
C ALA A 239 4.56 5.29 -19.69
N GLY A 240 5.34 5.84 -18.75
CA GLY A 240 6.72 5.49 -18.52
C GLY A 240 6.95 4.45 -17.42
N LEU A 241 6.03 4.32 -16.44
CA LEU A 241 6.18 3.36 -15.34
C LEU A 241 6.04 1.91 -15.83
N ARG A 242 6.78 1.02 -15.19
CA ARG A 242 6.85 -0.42 -15.49
C ARG A 242 6.73 -1.20 -14.19
N PRO A 243 5.84 -2.21 -14.10
CA PRO A 243 5.70 -3.02 -12.88
C PRO A 243 7.01 -3.64 -12.41
N GLY A 244 7.74 -4.36 -13.29
CA GLY A 244 9.02 -5.02 -12.96
C GLY A 244 10.22 -4.07 -12.88
N ARG A 245 10.02 -2.81 -12.50
CA ARG A 245 11.08 -1.82 -12.23
C ARG A 245 10.82 -1.09 -10.90
N ASP A 246 9.95 -1.69 -10.08
CA ASP A 246 9.51 -1.27 -8.76
C ASP A 246 9.34 0.23 -8.62
N PRO A 247 8.34 0.81 -9.30
CA PRO A 247 8.13 2.23 -9.27
C PRO A 247 7.67 2.69 -7.88
N VAL A 248 8.39 3.65 -7.31
CA VAL A 248 8.06 4.27 -6.02
C VAL A 248 7.88 5.76 -6.15
N ILE A 249 7.11 6.36 -5.23
CA ILE A 249 7.03 7.79 -5.02
C ILE A 249 7.56 8.14 -3.62
N ALA A 250 8.45 9.11 -3.53
CA ALA A 250 8.97 9.65 -2.29
C ALA A 250 8.49 11.08 -2.08
N ILE A 251 7.96 11.37 -0.90
CA ILE A 251 7.37 12.65 -0.54
C ILE A 251 8.12 13.21 0.67
N GLY A 252 8.60 14.45 0.56
CA GLY A 252 9.39 15.09 1.61
C GLY A 252 9.67 16.57 1.34
N ARG A 253 10.62 17.10 2.10
CA ARG A 253 11.11 18.48 2.06
C ARG A 253 12.62 18.47 1.98
#